data_AF-A0A9J7CIH5-F1
#
_entry.id   AF-A0A9J7CIH5-F1
#
_cell.length_a   1.000
_cell.length_b   1.000
_cell.length_c   1.000
_cell.angle_alpha   90.00
_cell.angle_beta   90.00
_cell.angle_gamma   90.00
#
_symmetry.space_group_name_H-M   'P 1'
#
loop_
_entity.id
_entity.type
_entity.pdbx_description
1 polymer ?
#
loop_
_entity_poly.entity_id
_entity_poly.type
_entity_poly.pdbx_seq_one_letter_code
_entity_poly.pdbx_strand_id
1 'polypeptide(L)'
;MGHKMNLQLIGLLETLEEEKLKIEFFNKTYEYYRACVEAAGTNAVQGYLDVIKPGENLDWPIFRRGNSQPWPAKDFEMFAFLGRLQDYGFENPLISVQIKELANATIAVVLAEPRRGKELDFFTIETYNLFKNLGLSEDKAFRNARRLTAVNSAWGRTHSNNTSRGMSFGSLGDLESLKDTYPYLHDFLTNTSIFKWNRNIRFELLNLEYFDFLLARQWSAEDKEDLCNLIMVNLLQYLLKDSVAAGHSKLDCIRETRNGFDLVLTFLYYENIYKPKERQMNPDVKAIFQQLRQSLMQVLEGQSEYFDVEKIRIRLNQTWINFGNQPRIQRNSYVRQLYADIPELHGRNYYFNRLQLLRHGMVTSLRRFEYESHVMYFGETGKGYSSTPFYDASRNMLVLPFDMLQTPMYHTDWHGIFKSSSFGFQMAQQIFPQPKQFTADQQIASLAHPDGLCGKLLNTSNAKTASLLRHVGAAAVVYHAYTSKQDGQLQPEFTDMSWQKLFFLNMAQTFCNKFDHPKSLVYYTIVQQIFVQFPNLQEAFQCHKIALTAADRCVLYNGTNVT
;
A
#
# COMPACT_ATOMS: atom_id res chain seq x y z
N MET A 1 9.19 11.59 -10.33
CA MET A 1 9.14 12.53 -9.20
C MET A 1 9.98 12.05 -8.03
N GLY A 2 9.65 10.91 -7.41
CA GLY A 2 10.38 10.39 -6.24
C GLY A 2 11.90 10.25 -6.40
N HIS A 3 12.41 10.03 -7.63
CA HIS A 3 13.85 9.97 -7.88
C HIS A 3 14.61 11.26 -7.47
N LYS A 4 14.09 12.45 -7.79
CA LYS A 4 14.74 13.72 -7.45
C LYS A 4 14.78 13.94 -5.93
N MET A 5 13.66 13.68 -5.26
CA MET A 5 13.58 13.75 -3.79
C MET A 5 14.54 12.75 -3.13
N ASN A 6 14.64 11.53 -3.67
CA ASN A 6 15.57 10.52 -3.17
C ASN A 6 17.03 10.97 -3.26
N LEU A 7 17.44 11.57 -4.38
CA LEU A 7 18.79 12.12 -4.52
C LEU A 7 19.06 13.26 -3.51
N GLN A 8 18.08 14.15 -3.30
CA GLN A 8 18.20 15.22 -2.32
C GLN A 8 18.31 14.67 -0.89
N LEU A 9 17.51 13.66 -0.55
CA LEU A 9 17.55 13.01 0.76
C LEU A 9 18.86 12.26 1.01
N ILE A 10 19.41 11.59 0.00
CA ILE A 10 20.75 10.98 0.08
C ILE A 10 21.77 12.07 0.45
N GLY A 11 21.78 13.18 -0.29
CA GLY A 11 22.68 14.30 0.01
C GLY A 11 22.53 14.83 1.44
N LEU A 12 21.28 14.99 1.91
CA LEU A 12 21.01 15.46 3.28
C LEU A 12 21.44 14.46 4.37
N LEU A 13 21.28 13.16 4.15
CA LEU A 13 21.72 12.14 5.11
C LEU A 13 23.25 11.99 5.14
N GLU A 14 23.91 12.03 3.98
CA GLU A 14 25.37 11.90 3.88
C GLU A 14 26.12 13.13 4.39
N THR A 15 25.44 14.27 4.52
CA THR A 15 26.00 15.53 5.06
C THR A 15 25.41 15.90 6.42
N LEU A 16 24.72 14.97 7.09
CA LEU A 16 24.10 15.24 8.38
C LEU A 16 25.18 15.51 9.44
N GLU A 17 25.07 16.65 10.12
CA GLU A 17 26.00 17.06 11.18
C GLU A 17 25.99 16.07 12.35
N GLU A 18 27.16 15.85 12.96
CA GLU A 18 27.31 14.96 14.13
C GLU A 18 26.39 15.35 15.29
N GLU A 19 26.11 16.64 15.47
CA GLU A 19 25.19 17.11 16.51
C GLU A 19 23.75 16.63 16.27
N LYS A 20 23.29 16.57 15.02
CA LYS A 20 21.97 16.02 14.69
C LYS A 20 21.91 14.51 14.90
N LEU A 21 23.03 13.80 14.69
CA LEU A 21 23.14 12.37 14.98
C LEU A 21 23.07 12.06 16.49
N LYS A 22 23.26 13.05 17.38
CA LYS A 22 22.98 12.85 18.82
C LYS A 22 21.48 12.67 19.12
N ILE A 23 20.60 13.01 18.18
CA ILE A 23 19.17 12.78 18.30
C ILE A 23 18.86 11.36 17.84
N GLU A 24 18.35 10.55 18.77
CA GLU A 24 18.13 9.10 18.62
C GLU A 24 17.48 8.67 17.29
N PHE A 25 16.38 9.31 16.88
CA PHE A 25 15.68 8.92 15.64
C PHE A 25 16.48 9.25 14.38
N PHE A 26 17.27 10.33 14.37
CA PHE A 26 18.16 10.61 13.23
C PHE A 26 19.28 9.58 13.15
N ASN A 27 19.84 9.19 14.30
CA ASN A 27 20.85 8.13 14.35
C ASN A 27 20.30 6.80 13.82
N LYS A 28 19.14 6.36 14.30
CA LYS A 28 18.48 5.13 13.82
C LYS A 28 18.25 5.17 12.31
N THR A 29 17.73 6.28 11.78
CA THR A 29 17.50 6.45 10.34
C THR A 29 18.82 6.36 9.55
N TYR A 30 19.89 6.99 10.03
CA TYR A 30 21.20 6.96 9.38
C TYR A 30 21.85 5.57 9.43
N GLU A 31 21.83 4.90 10.59
CA GLU A 31 22.37 3.56 10.76
C GLU A 31 21.64 2.53 9.87
N TYR A 32 20.32 2.66 9.73
CA TYR A 32 19.56 1.82 8.80
C TYR A 32 19.99 2.04 7.34
N TYR A 33 20.08 3.30 6.92
CA TYR A 33 20.49 3.68 5.56
C TYR A 33 21.90 3.14 5.26
N ARG A 34 22.86 3.36 6.17
CA ARG A 34 24.24 2.87 6.05
C ARG A 34 24.29 1.36 5.96
N ALA A 35 23.61 0.64 6.87
CA ALA A 35 23.59 -0.81 6.87
C ALA A 35 23.06 -1.38 5.55
N CYS A 36 22.03 -0.76 4.97
CA CYS A 36 21.52 -1.15 3.67
C CYS A 36 22.58 -0.99 2.57
N VAL A 37 23.29 0.13 2.52
CA VAL A 37 24.31 0.38 1.49
C VAL A 37 25.49 -0.60 1.65
N GLU A 38 25.89 -0.88 2.90
CA GLU A 38 26.98 -1.81 3.21
C GLU A 38 26.64 -3.28 2.93
N ALA A 39 25.35 -3.64 2.88
CA ALA A 39 24.89 -4.98 2.50
C ALA A 39 25.01 -5.24 0.98
N ALA A 40 25.56 -4.31 0.19
CA ALA A 40 25.82 -4.55 -1.21
C ALA A 40 26.77 -5.74 -1.42
N GLY A 41 26.31 -6.70 -2.23
CA GLY A 41 27.07 -7.92 -2.56
C GLY A 41 26.97 -9.05 -1.52
N THR A 42 26.22 -8.88 -0.43
CA THR A 42 25.99 -9.97 0.52
C THR A 42 24.89 -10.93 0.06
N ASN A 43 24.94 -12.18 0.52
CA ASN A 43 23.88 -13.15 0.22
C ASN A 43 22.66 -12.89 1.12
N ALA A 44 21.62 -12.28 0.56
CA ALA A 44 20.40 -11.93 1.28
C ALA A 44 19.68 -13.13 1.89
N VAL A 45 19.73 -14.29 1.23
CA VAL A 45 19.11 -15.51 1.76
C VAL A 45 19.81 -15.93 3.05
N GLN A 46 21.15 -16.02 3.02
CA GLN A 46 21.92 -16.39 4.20
C GLN A 46 21.77 -15.36 5.32
N GLY A 47 21.83 -14.07 4.99
CA GLY A 47 21.73 -12.99 5.97
C GLY A 47 20.44 -13.03 6.79
N TYR A 48 19.30 -13.41 6.19
CA TYR A 48 18.06 -13.60 6.95
C TYR A 48 18.06 -14.88 7.78
N LEU A 49 18.58 -15.99 7.26
CA LEU A 49 18.60 -17.28 7.97
C LEU A 49 19.61 -17.34 9.11
N ASP A 50 20.59 -16.44 9.12
CA ASP A 50 21.51 -16.24 10.25
C ASP A 50 20.82 -15.54 11.42
N VAL A 51 19.89 -14.62 11.12
CA VAL A 51 19.15 -13.85 12.14
C VAL A 51 17.89 -14.57 12.62
N ILE A 52 17.14 -15.20 11.70
CA ILE A 52 15.90 -15.91 12.01
C ILE A 52 16.19 -17.39 12.17
N LYS A 53 15.86 -17.95 13.34
CA LYS A 53 16.01 -19.38 13.64
C LYS A 53 14.66 -20.01 14.03
N PRO A 54 14.42 -21.28 13.65
CA PRO A 54 13.16 -21.98 13.98
C PRO A 54 12.93 -22.17 15.48
N GLY A 55 13.98 -22.15 16.31
CA GLY A 55 13.89 -22.20 17.77
C GLY A 55 15.25 -21.94 18.41
N GLU A 56 15.29 -21.95 19.73
CA GLU A 56 16.55 -21.83 20.47
C GLU A 56 17.45 -23.02 20.16
N ASN A 57 18.69 -22.75 19.71
CA ASN A 57 19.66 -23.78 19.32
C ASN A 57 19.20 -24.70 18.17
N LEU A 58 18.21 -24.27 17.37
CA LEU A 58 17.76 -24.99 16.18
C LEU A 58 18.19 -24.28 14.91
N ASP A 59 18.90 -25.00 14.05
CA ASP A 59 19.14 -24.58 12.67
C ASP A 59 18.02 -25.04 11.74
N TRP A 60 17.94 -24.38 10.58
CA TRP A 60 17.01 -24.74 9.51
C TRP A 60 17.28 -26.17 9.02
N PRO A 61 16.24 -27.01 8.85
CA PRO A 61 16.45 -28.41 8.50
C PRO A 61 17.21 -28.60 7.18
N ILE A 62 17.05 -27.68 6.23
CA ILE A 62 17.74 -27.71 4.93
C ILE A 62 19.28 -27.67 5.04
N PHE A 63 19.84 -27.14 6.13
CA PHE A 63 21.28 -27.06 6.35
C PHE A 63 21.92 -28.34 6.88
N ARG A 64 21.12 -29.39 7.13
CA ARG A 64 21.62 -30.66 7.65
C ARG A 64 22.70 -31.25 6.74
N ARG A 65 23.88 -31.51 7.31
CA ARG A 65 24.98 -32.20 6.63
C ARG A 65 24.83 -33.72 6.80
N GLY A 66 24.34 -34.38 5.76
CA GLY A 66 24.28 -35.84 5.69
C GLY A 66 23.07 -36.47 6.41
N ASN A 67 23.09 -37.79 6.53
CA ASN A 67 21.97 -38.61 7.05
C ASN A 67 22.18 -39.04 8.51
N SER A 68 23.25 -38.60 9.16
CA SER A 68 23.76 -39.26 10.36
C SER A 68 23.00 -38.94 11.66
N GLN A 69 22.25 -37.83 11.71
CA GLN A 69 21.37 -37.50 12.84
C GLN A 69 20.07 -36.86 12.35
N PRO A 70 18.90 -37.25 12.90
CA PRO A 70 17.62 -36.63 12.56
C PRO A 70 17.60 -35.17 13.01
N TRP A 71 16.90 -34.31 12.26
CA TRP A 71 16.64 -32.94 12.74
C TRP A 71 15.81 -33.03 14.03
N PRO A 72 16.17 -32.29 15.10
CA PRO A 72 15.52 -32.41 16.42
C PRO A 72 14.10 -31.82 16.44
N ALA A 73 13.18 -32.43 15.70
CA ALA A 73 11.80 -31.98 15.50
C ALA A 73 10.96 -31.92 16.79
N LYS A 74 11.41 -32.59 17.86
CA LYS A 74 10.78 -32.51 19.18
C LYS A 74 10.94 -31.13 19.83
N ASP A 75 12.04 -30.44 19.53
CA ASP A 75 12.37 -29.13 20.10
C ASP A 75 11.77 -27.99 19.25
N PHE A 76 11.15 -28.32 18.11
CA PHE A 76 10.47 -27.35 17.26
C PHE A 76 9.06 -27.04 17.76
N GLU A 77 8.94 -25.90 18.45
CA GLU A 77 7.68 -25.29 18.89
C GLU A 77 7.02 -24.50 17.75
N MET A 78 6.35 -25.23 16.86
CA MET A 78 5.78 -24.69 15.61
C MET A 78 4.91 -23.44 15.81
N PHE A 79 3.91 -23.48 16.70
CA PHE A 79 2.98 -22.36 16.89
C PHE A 79 3.66 -21.14 17.52
N ALA A 80 4.56 -21.35 18.49
CA ALA A 80 5.38 -20.28 19.04
C ALA A 80 6.25 -19.62 17.97
N PHE A 81 6.89 -20.42 17.10
CA PHE A 81 7.68 -19.90 15.99
C PHE A 81 6.84 -19.10 14.99
N LEU A 82 5.67 -19.62 14.60
CA LEU A 82 4.72 -18.90 13.74
C LEU A 82 4.27 -17.56 14.36
N GLY A 83 4.07 -17.55 15.69
CA GLY A 83 3.77 -16.35 16.46
C GLY A 83 4.90 -15.32 16.36
N ARG A 84 6.16 -15.73 16.57
CA ARG A 84 7.32 -14.84 16.39
C ARG A 84 7.41 -14.27 14.98
N LEU A 85 7.07 -15.04 13.95
CA LEU A 85 7.08 -14.54 12.56
C LEU A 85 5.96 -13.52 12.28
N GLN A 86 4.86 -13.52 13.05
CA GLN A 86 3.84 -12.46 12.94
C GLN A 86 4.38 -11.08 13.28
N ASP A 87 5.42 -10.98 14.11
CA ASP A 87 6.07 -9.71 14.37
C ASP A 87 6.52 -9.05 13.07
N TYR A 88 6.92 -9.81 12.04
CA TYR A 88 7.38 -9.25 10.77
C TYR A 88 6.27 -9.06 9.73
N GLY A 89 5.01 -9.32 10.07
CA GLY A 89 3.90 -9.24 9.12
C GLY A 89 3.87 -10.39 8.10
N PHE A 90 4.53 -11.51 8.41
CA PHE A 90 4.54 -12.69 7.55
C PHE A 90 3.19 -13.40 7.58
N GLU A 91 2.52 -13.49 6.42
CA GLU A 91 1.36 -14.36 6.25
C GLU A 91 1.81 -15.82 6.17
N ASN A 92 1.61 -16.55 7.25
CA ASN A 92 2.12 -17.90 7.39
C ASN A 92 1.18 -18.94 6.73
N PRO A 93 1.69 -20.13 6.35
CA PRO A 93 0.92 -21.10 5.58
C PRO A 93 -0.19 -21.82 6.37
N LEU A 94 -0.33 -21.60 7.67
CA LEU A 94 -1.33 -22.28 8.51
C LEU A 94 -2.40 -21.34 9.07
N ILE A 95 -2.07 -20.09 9.36
CA ILE A 95 -2.95 -19.14 10.05
C ILE A 95 -2.82 -17.78 9.37
N SER A 96 -3.93 -17.24 8.85
CA SER A 96 -4.01 -15.85 8.41
C SER A 96 -4.45 -14.97 9.59
N VAL A 97 -3.81 -13.81 9.74
CA VAL A 97 -4.15 -12.81 10.77
C VAL A 97 -4.67 -11.56 10.08
N GLN A 98 -5.88 -11.14 10.41
CA GLN A 98 -6.47 -9.90 9.91
C GLN A 98 -6.75 -8.94 11.07
N ILE A 99 -6.27 -7.71 10.93
CA ILE A 99 -6.49 -6.65 11.91
C ILE A 99 -7.63 -5.77 11.40
N LYS A 100 -8.71 -5.68 12.19
CA LYS A 100 -9.86 -4.80 11.93
C LYS A 100 -10.04 -3.85 13.10
N GLU A 101 -10.47 -2.64 12.79
CA GLU A 101 -10.94 -1.71 13.82
C GLU A 101 -12.47 -1.75 13.84
N LEU A 102 -13.04 -1.84 15.03
CA LEU A 102 -14.47 -1.78 15.28
C LEU A 102 -14.89 -0.33 15.59
N ALA A 103 -16.19 -0.05 15.50
CA ALA A 103 -16.75 1.31 15.63
C ALA A 103 -16.42 2.03 16.97
N ASN A 104 -15.98 1.29 17.99
CA ASN A 104 -15.60 1.78 19.31
C ASN A 104 -14.07 1.88 19.53
N ALA A 105 -13.29 1.95 18.44
CA ALA A 105 -11.82 1.92 18.47
C ALA A 105 -11.20 0.66 19.12
N THR A 106 -11.99 -0.39 19.32
CA THR A 106 -11.48 -1.72 19.68
C THR A 106 -10.86 -2.36 18.45
N ILE A 107 -9.72 -3.00 18.64
CA ILE A 107 -9.07 -3.77 17.57
C ILE A 107 -9.55 -5.21 17.65
N ALA A 108 -10.11 -5.71 16.56
CA ALA A 108 -10.39 -7.13 16.37
C ALA A 108 -9.23 -7.77 15.60
N VAL A 109 -8.58 -8.75 16.22
CA VAL A 109 -7.62 -9.65 15.59
C VAL A 109 -8.37 -10.91 15.19
N VAL A 110 -8.61 -11.06 13.89
CA VAL A 110 -9.34 -12.18 13.31
C VAL A 110 -8.34 -13.20 12.78
N LEU A 111 -8.31 -14.39 13.36
CA LEU A 111 -7.57 -15.53 12.82
C LEU A 111 -8.47 -16.28 11.84
N ALA A 112 -7.92 -16.63 10.69
CA ALA A 112 -8.65 -17.33 9.64
C ALA A 112 -7.76 -18.39 8.98
N GLU A 113 -8.37 -19.27 8.18
CA GLU A 113 -7.61 -20.08 7.25
C GLU A 113 -6.92 -19.18 6.20
N PRO A 114 -5.67 -19.51 5.81
CA PRO A 114 -5.00 -18.83 4.70
C PRO A 114 -5.81 -18.92 3.41
N ARG A 115 -5.93 -17.78 2.71
CA ARG A 115 -6.54 -17.76 1.38
C ARG A 115 -5.54 -18.26 0.34
N ARG A 116 -6.01 -19.09 -0.59
CA ARG A 116 -5.17 -19.56 -1.69
C ARG A 116 -4.78 -18.40 -2.60
N GLY A 117 -3.49 -18.07 -2.62
CA GLY A 117 -2.89 -17.21 -3.64
C GLY A 117 -2.93 -17.89 -5.02
N LYS A 118 -2.98 -17.09 -6.09
CA LYS A 118 -2.92 -17.57 -7.49
C LYS A 118 -1.51 -18.04 -7.92
N GLU A 119 -0.51 -17.98 -7.05
CA GLU A 119 0.92 -18.13 -7.39
C GLU A 119 1.46 -19.57 -7.22
N LEU A 120 0.77 -20.58 -7.77
CA LEU A 120 1.31 -21.96 -7.78
C LEU A 120 2.17 -22.28 -9.00
N ASP A 121 2.07 -21.51 -10.08
CA ASP A 121 2.62 -21.92 -11.38
C ASP A 121 4.17 -21.90 -11.42
N PHE A 122 4.83 -21.19 -10.49
CA PHE A 122 6.30 -21.05 -10.46
C PHE A 122 6.99 -21.51 -9.17
N PHE A 123 6.24 -21.98 -8.16
CA PHE A 123 6.76 -22.28 -6.82
C PHE A 123 7.96 -23.24 -6.82
N THR A 124 7.94 -24.27 -7.67
CA THR A 124 9.04 -25.25 -7.75
C THR A 124 10.34 -24.63 -8.26
N ILE A 125 10.26 -23.78 -9.29
CA ILE A 125 11.44 -23.16 -9.92
C ILE A 125 12.05 -22.13 -8.97
N GLU A 126 11.22 -21.32 -8.33
CA GLU A 126 11.65 -20.33 -7.34
C GLU A 126 12.32 -21.00 -6.14
N THR A 127 11.70 -22.06 -5.60
CA THR A 127 12.25 -22.85 -4.49
C THR A 127 13.58 -23.50 -4.88
N TYR A 128 13.67 -24.06 -6.09
CA TYR A 128 14.92 -24.62 -6.62
C TYR A 128 16.04 -23.57 -6.67
N ASN A 129 15.76 -22.38 -7.23
CA ASN A 129 16.73 -21.29 -7.32
C ASN A 129 17.18 -20.80 -5.94
N LEU A 130 16.24 -20.70 -4.99
CA LEU A 130 16.55 -20.35 -3.60
C LEU A 130 17.50 -21.37 -2.97
N PHE A 131 17.24 -22.67 -3.14
CA PHE A 131 18.13 -23.72 -2.64
C PHE A 131 19.50 -23.74 -3.32
N LYS A 132 19.57 -23.43 -4.62
CA LYS A 132 20.85 -23.23 -5.31
C LYS A 132 21.64 -22.06 -4.71
N ASN A 133 20.98 -20.95 -4.37
CA ASN A 133 21.61 -19.80 -3.72
C ASN A 133 22.10 -20.09 -2.28
N LEU A 134 21.53 -21.12 -1.63
CA LEU A 134 22.02 -21.67 -0.37
C LEU A 134 23.19 -22.66 -0.53
N GLY A 135 23.66 -22.90 -1.76
CA GLY A 135 24.80 -23.77 -2.03
C GLY A 135 24.46 -25.27 -2.10
N LEU A 136 23.18 -25.64 -2.22
CA LEU A 136 22.82 -27.04 -2.43
C LEU A 136 23.24 -27.49 -3.84
N SER A 137 23.71 -28.74 -3.95
CA SER A 137 23.91 -29.40 -5.26
C SER A 137 22.58 -29.48 -6.02
N GLU A 138 22.62 -29.44 -7.36
CA GLU A 138 21.43 -29.41 -8.22
C GLU A 138 20.41 -30.49 -7.89
N ASP A 139 20.88 -31.72 -7.77
CA ASP A 139 20.06 -32.87 -7.41
C ASP A 139 19.34 -32.70 -6.07
N LYS A 140 20.04 -32.19 -5.06
CA LYS A 140 19.45 -31.94 -3.73
C LYS A 140 18.46 -30.78 -3.78
N ALA A 141 18.82 -29.69 -4.45
CA ALA A 141 17.93 -28.54 -4.62
C ALA A 141 16.63 -28.95 -5.33
N PHE A 142 16.73 -29.70 -6.44
CA PHE A 142 15.57 -30.14 -7.21
C PHE A 142 14.68 -31.10 -6.45
N ARG A 143 15.26 -32.12 -5.77
CA ARG A 143 14.48 -33.06 -4.96
C ARG A 143 13.74 -32.37 -3.82
N ASN A 144 14.41 -31.49 -3.08
CA ASN A 144 13.78 -30.75 -1.98
C ASN A 144 12.70 -29.79 -2.51
N ALA A 145 12.95 -29.11 -3.63
CA ALA A 145 11.95 -28.23 -4.24
C ALA A 145 10.69 -28.99 -4.64
N ARG A 146 10.81 -30.15 -5.30
CA ARG A 146 9.66 -31.00 -5.65
C ARG A 146 8.88 -31.48 -4.43
N ARG A 147 9.61 -31.89 -3.38
CA ARG A 147 9.02 -32.32 -2.11
C ARG A 147 8.18 -31.20 -1.49
N LEU A 148 8.74 -29.99 -1.38
CA LEU A 148 8.02 -28.83 -0.85
C LEU A 148 6.85 -28.41 -1.73
N THR A 149 6.95 -28.51 -3.06
CA THR A 149 5.81 -28.24 -3.94
C THR A 149 4.64 -29.19 -3.65
N ALA A 150 4.91 -30.47 -3.37
CA ALA A 150 3.88 -31.42 -3.02
C ALA A 150 3.21 -31.06 -1.68
N VAL A 151 4.01 -30.68 -0.67
CA VAL A 151 3.52 -30.22 0.65
C VAL A 151 2.69 -28.94 0.51
N ASN A 152 3.18 -27.93 -0.22
CA ASN A 152 2.46 -26.69 -0.48
C ASN A 152 1.13 -26.94 -1.21
N SER A 153 1.13 -27.84 -2.20
CA SER A 153 -0.07 -28.22 -2.93
C SER A 153 -1.09 -28.95 -2.05
N ALA A 154 -0.63 -29.77 -1.10
CA ALA A 154 -1.50 -30.44 -0.14
C ALA A 154 -2.21 -29.42 0.77
N TRP A 155 -1.46 -28.45 1.33
CA TRP A 155 -2.04 -27.35 2.10
C TRP A 155 -2.99 -26.49 1.26
N GLY A 156 -2.62 -26.16 0.02
CA GLY A 156 -3.50 -25.43 -0.90
C GLY A 156 -4.86 -26.11 -1.13
N ARG A 157 -4.89 -27.45 -1.20
CA ARG A 157 -6.14 -28.24 -1.25
C ARG A 157 -6.89 -28.18 0.07
N THR A 158 -6.21 -28.33 1.20
CA THR A 158 -6.80 -28.21 2.54
C THR A 158 -7.50 -26.86 2.72
N HIS A 159 -6.85 -25.75 2.36
CA HIS A 159 -7.47 -24.42 2.44
C HIS A 159 -8.70 -24.33 1.53
N SER A 160 -8.60 -24.76 0.27
CA SER A 160 -9.70 -24.68 -0.70
C SER A 160 -10.96 -25.44 -0.26
N ASN A 161 -10.76 -26.61 0.37
CA ASN A 161 -11.85 -27.43 0.89
C ASN A 161 -12.54 -26.80 2.11
N ASN A 162 -11.80 -26.05 2.93
CA ASN A 162 -12.31 -25.44 4.15
C ASN A 162 -12.89 -24.04 3.91
N THR A 163 -12.38 -23.26 2.96
CA THR A 163 -12.94 -21.93 2.59
C THR A 163 -14.33 -22.03 1.96
N SER A 164 -14.69 -23.21 1.41
CA SER A 164 -15.98 -23.46 0.75
C SER A 164 -17.09 -23.91 1.72
N ARG A 165 -16.75 -24.27 2.96
CA ARG A 165 -17.72 -24.60 4.03
C ARG A 165 -18.03 -23.31 4.78
N GLY A 166 -19.30 -23.04 5.04
CA GLY A 166 -19.78 -21.71 5.45
C GLY A 166 -19.00 -21.06 6.60
N MET A 167 -18.95 -19.72 6.62
CA MET A 167 -18.24 -18.95 7.65
C MET A 167 -18.91 -19.12 9.02
N SER A 168 -18.38 -20.04 9.84
CA SER A 168 -18.64 -20.04 11.28
C SER A 168 -17.77 -18.97 11.95
N PHE A 169 -18.38 -18.17 12.82
CA PHE A 169 -17.70 -17.12 13.57
C PHE A 169 -17.66 -17.50 15.05
N GLY A 170 -16.46 -17.64 15.60
CA GLY A 170 -16.23 -17.78 17.03
C GLY A 170 -15.69 -16.48 17.60
N SER A 171 -16.43 -15.84 18.50
CA SER A 171 -15.85 -14.75 19.31
C SER A 171 -15.21 -15.34 20.55
N LEU A 172 -13.91 -15.10 20.75
CA LEU A 172 -13.16 -15.67 21.87
C LEU A 172 -12.85 -14.68 22.99
N GLY A 173 -13.20 -13.41 22.81
CA GLY A 173 -13.04 -12.40 23.86
C GLY A 173 -11.58 -12.00 23.99
N ASP A 174 -11.00 -12.23 25.18
CA ASP A 174 -9.61 -11.90 25.52
C ASP A 174 -8.64 -13.07 25.26
N LEU A 175 -7.33 -12.80 25.42
CA LEU A 175 -6.27 -13.78 25.16
C LEU A 175 -6.30 -14.96 26.14
N GLU A 176 -6.61 -14.72 27.42
CA GLU A 176 -6.61 -15.76 28.46
C GLU A 176 -7.72 -16.78 28.23
N SER A 177 -8.85 -16.35 27.68
CA SER A 177 -9.97 -17.23 27.29
C SER A 177 -9.55 -18.30 26.27
N LEU A 178 -8.46 -18.10 25.51
CA LEU A 178 -7.94 -19.07 24.55
C LEU A 178 -7.13 -20.19 25.18
N LYS A 179 -6.58 -19.98 26.38
CA LYS A 179 -5.60 -20.87 26.97
C LYS A 179 -6.14 -22.29 27.18
N ASP A 180 -7.39 -22.39 27.62
CA ASP A 180 -8.01 -23.68 27.93
C ASP A 180 -8.62 -24.36 26.70
N THR A 181 -9.18 -23.58 25.77
CA THR A 181 -9.91 -24.13 24.61
C THR A 181 -9.00 -24.33 23.39
N TYR A 182 -8.01 -23.44 23.19
CA TYR A 182 -7.11 -23.43 22.05
C TYR A 182 -5.66 -23.12 22.47
N PRO A 183 -5.00 -23.98 23.27
CA PRO A 183 -3.69 -23.71 23.85
C PRO A 183 -2.60 -23.39 22.81
N TYR A 184 -2.61 -24.07 21.66
CA TYR A 184 -1.67 -23.78 20.57
C TYR A 184 -1.88 -22.41 19.92
N LEU A 185 -3.13 -21.92 19.83
CA LEU A 185 -3.41 -20.58 19.34
C LEU A 185 -3.04 -19.53 20.39
N HIS A 186 -3.25 -19.84 21.66
CA HIS A 186 -2.73 -19.03 22.76
C HIS A 186 -1.19 -18.91 22.68
N ASP A 187 -0.46 -20.01 22.45
CA ASP A 187 1.00 -19.98 22.27
C ASP A 187 1.41 -19.13 21.06
N PHE A 188 0.71 -19.25 19.94
CA PHE A 188 0.91 -18.42 18.76
C PHE A 188 0.75 -16.93 19.07
N LEU A 189 -0.33 -16.54 19.76
CA LEU A 189 -0.64 -15.14 20.06
C LEU A 189 0.23 -14.54 21.18
N THR A 190 0.69 -15.34 22.13
CA THR A 190 1.57 -14.87 23.22
C THR A 190 3.02 -14.68 22.78
N ASN A 191 3.45 -15.42 21.75
CA ASN A 191 4.80 -15.34 21.21
C ASN A 191 5.03 -14.19 20.21
N THR A 192 3.97 -13.45 19.85
CA THR A 192 4.13 -12.19 19.14
C THR A 192 4.22 -11.01 20.11
N SER A 193 5.14 -10.09 19.84
CA SER A 193 5.30 -8.89 20.64
C SER A 193 4.33 -7.77 20.24
N ILE A 194 3.65 -7.88 19.09
CA ILE A 194 2.80 -6.80 18.54
C ILE A 194 1.57 -6.53 19.41
N PHE A 195 0.97 -7.57 19.99
CA PHE A 195 -0.25 -7.44 20.78
C PHE A 195 -0.01 -6.89 22.20
N LYS A 196 1.26 -6.85 22.65
CA LYS A 196 1.61 -6.26 23.95
C LYS A 196 1.41 -4.73 23.98
N TRP A 197 1.28 -4.10 22.81
CA TRP A 197 1.19 -2.65 22.65
C TRP A 197 -0.23 -2.08 22.70
N ASN A 198 -1.28 -2.92 22.73
CA ASN A 198 -2.66 -2.45 22.84
C ASN A 198 -3.44 -3.26 23.90
N ARG A 199 -4.14 -2.56 24.79
CA ARG A 199 -4.90 -3.17 25.90
C ARG A 199 -6.33 -3.56 25.53
N ASN A 200 -6.84 -3.10 24.39
CA ASN A 200 -8.22 -3.31 23.94
C ASN A 200 -8.24 -4.12 22.65
N ILE A 201 -7.67 -5.33 22.69
CA ILE A 201 -7.71 -6.29 21.59
C ILE A 201 -8.76 -7.36 21.89
N ARG A 202 -9.61 -7.64 20.90
CA ARG A 202 -10.52 -8.78 20.88
C ARG A 202 -10.04 -9.79 19.86
N PHE A 203 -10.08 -11.07 20.22
CA PHE A 203 -9.73 -12.16 19.32
C PHE A 203 -10.98 -12.84 18.75
N GLU A 204 -10.95 -13.12 17.46
CA GLU A 204 -12.02 -13.78 16.71
C GLU A 204 -11.43 -14.89 15.85
N LEU A 205 -12.14 -16.01 15.72
CA LEU A 205 -11.84 -17.05 14.75
C LEU A 205 -12.89 -17.03 13.65
N LEU A 206 -12.39 -17.04 12.42
CA LEU A 206 -13.15 -17.36 11.24
C LEU A 206 -12.91 -18.85 10.93
N ASN A 207 -13.97 -19.62 10.70
CA ASN A 207 -13.91 -21.03 10.35
C ASN A 207 -13.41 -21.94 11.49
N LEU A 208 -14.27 -22.14 12.49
CA LEU A 208 -13.97 -23.00 13.65
C LEU A 208 -13.58 -24.42 13.24
N GLU A 209 -14.25 -24.98 12.22
CA GLU A 209 -13.98 -26.34 11.73
C GLU A 209 -12.54 -26.50 11.22
N TYR A 210 -11.99 -25.46 10.57
CA TYR A 210 -10.60 -25.47 10.12
C TYR A 210 -9.63 -25.51 11.31
N PHE A 211 -9.89 -24.70 12.34
CA PHE A 211 -9.03 -24.68 13.53
C PHE A 211 -9.13 -25.98 14.31
N ASP A 212 -10.32 -26.58 14.44
CA ASP A 212 -10.48 -27.90 15.04
C ASP A 212 -9.67 -28.96 14.28
N PHE A 213 -9.73 -28.95 12.94
CA PHE A 213 -8.91 -29.82 12.09
C PHE A 213 -7.40 -29.60 12.28
N LEU A 214 -6.96 -28.33 12.27
CA LEU A 214 -5.55 -27.97 12.37
C LEU A 214 -4.94 -28.41 13.70
N LEU A 215 -5.68 -28.19 14.79
CA LEU A 215 -5.22 -28.42 16.16
C LEU A 215 -5.34 -29.89 16.59
N ALA A 216 -6.28 -30.65 16.01
CA ALA A 216 -6.39 -32.09 16.24
C ALA A 216 -5.32 -32.92 15.49
N ARG A 217 -4.58 -32.31 14.54
CA ARG A 217 -3.60 -33.01 13.73
C ARG A 217 -2.40 -33.48 14.57
N GLN A 218 -2.06 -34.76 14.43
CA GLN A 218 -0.79 -35.29 14.94
C GLN A 218 0.33 -35.05 13.92
N TRP A 219 1.40 -34.41 14.36
CA TRP A 219 2.52 -34.01 13.50
C TRP A 219 3.70 -34.97 13.70
N SER A 220 4.05 -35.73 12.67
CA SER A 220 5.27 -36.54 12.68
C SER A 220 6.53 -35.66 12.64
N ALA A 221 7.69 -36.25 12.96
CA ALA A 221 8.96 -35.53 12.82
C ALA A 221 9.21 -35.07 11.37
N GLU A 222 8.79 -35.89 10.41
CA GLU A 222 8.89 -35.58 8.98
C GLU A 222 7.96 -34.44 8.58
N ASP A 223 6.70 -34.43 9.05
CA ASP A 223 5.76 -33.34 8.81
C ASP A 223 6.30 -32.00 9.34
N LYS A 224 6.91 -32.03 10.54
CA LYS A 224 7.51 -30.84 11.15
C LYS A 224 8.71 -30.33 10.36
N GLU A 225 9.57 -31.22 9.88
CA GLU A 225 10.73 -30.87 9.04
C GLU A 225 10.25 -30.22 7.72
N ASP A 226 9.28 -30.83 7.04
CA ASP A 226 8.72 -30.33 5.79
C ASP A 226 8.04 -28.97 5.96
N LEU A 227 7.24 -28.83 7.00
CA LEU A 227 6.57 -27.57 7.28
C LEU A 227 7.56 -26.47 7.67
N CYS A 228 8.59 -26.78 8.46
CA CYS A 228 9.63 -25.82 8.81
C CYS A 228 10.34 -25.30 7.56
N ASN A 229 10.68 -26.18 6.62
CA ASN A 229 11.25 -25.81 5.33
C ASN A 229 10.27 -25.03 4.43
N LEU A 230 8.98 -25.36 4.45
CA LEU A 230 7.95 -24.60 3.74
C LEU A 230 7.82 -23.17 4.29
N ILE A 231 7.77 -23.03 5.61
CA ILE A 231 7.75 -21.72 6.30
C ILE A 231 9.00 -20.93 5.93
N MET A 232 10.18 -21.55 5.94
CA MET A 232 11.44 -20.92 5.53
C MET A 232 11.35 -20.33 4.12
N VAL A 233 10.91 -21.12 3.15
CA VAL A 233 10.82 -20.69 1.74
C VAL A 233 9.81 -19.57 1.57
N ASN A 234 8.61 -19.69 2.15
CA ASN A 234 7.58 -18.66 2.06
C ASN A 234 8.03 -17.35 2.74
N LEU A 235 8.71 -17.45 3.89
CA LEU A 235 9.26 -16.30 4.60
C LEU A 235 10.34 -15.60 3.78
N LEU A 236 11.25 -16.36 3.17
CA LEU A 236 12.26 -15.80 2.30
C LEU A 236 11.65 -15.16 1.06
N GLN A 237 10.66 -15.79 0.42
CA GLN A 237 9.93 -15.17 -0.69
C GLN A 237 9.29 -13.85 -0.26
N TYR A 238 8.63 -13.82 0.91
CA TYR A 238 8.06 -12.60 1.50
C TYR A 238 9.12 -11.50 1.71
N LEU A 239 10.22 -11.83 2.39
CA LEU A 239 11.28 -10.86 2.69
C LEU A 239 11.99 -10.38 1.42
N LEU A 240 12.19 -11.25 0.43
CA LEU A 240 12.97 -10.97 -0.76
C LEU A 240 12.14 -10.31 -1.89
N LYS A 241 10.81 -10.43 -1.87
CA LYS A 241 9.87 -9.86 -2.88
C LYS A 241 10.15 -8.38 -3.18
N ASP A 242 10.41 -7.60 -2.12
CA ASP A 242 10.64 -6.15 -2.23
C ASP A 242 12.13 -5.75 -2.06
N SER A 243 12.94 -6.54 -1.35
CA SER A 243 14.35 -6.19 -1.07
C SER A 243 15.35 -6.66 -2.11
N VAL A 244 15.05 -7.72 -2.87
CA VAL A 244 15.99 -8.29 -3.85
C VAL A 244 15.83 -7.67 -5.23
N ALA A 245 14.66 -7.11 -5.55
CA ALA A 245 14.42 -6.47 -6.85
C ALA A 245 15.11 -5.09 -6.98
N ALA A 246 15.42 -4.42 -5.86
CA ALA A 246 16.00 -3.08 -5.89
C ALA A 246 17.53 -3.10 -5.77
N GLY A 247 18.12 -4.09 -5.11
CA GLY A 247 19.55 -4.09 -4.80
C GLY A 247 19.89 -3.12 -3.66
N HIS A 248 21.18 -3.01 -3.35
CA HIS A 248 21.70 -2.20 -2.23
C HIS A 248 22.34 -0.90 -2.72
N SER A 249 21.86 -0.35 -3.85
CA SER A 249 22.33 0.97 -4.29
C SER A 249 21.85 2.03 -3.31
N LYS A 250 22.53 3.20 -3.28
CA LYS A 250 22.10 4.34 -2.47
C LYS A 250 20.64 4.74 -2.74
N LEU A 251 20.18 4.61 -3.99
CA LEU A 251 18.81 4.94 -4.39
C LEU A 251 17.77 3.95 -3.87
N ASP A 252 18.15 2.69 -3.71
CA ASP A 252 17.26 1.65 -3.21
C ASP A 252 17.21 1.70 -1.68
N CYS A 253 18.37 1.91 -1.05
CA CYS A 253 18.46 2.09 0.39
C CYS A 253 17.71 3.32 0.88
N ILE A 254 17.72 4.45 0.15
CA ILE A 254 16.92 5.60 0.57
C ILE A 254 15.41 5.35 0.40
N ARG A 255 14.98 4.54 -0.58
CA ARG A 255 13.56 4.15 -0.73
C ARG A 255 13.12 3.29 0.45
N GLU A 256 13.89 2.28 0.79
CA GLU A 256 13.62 1.44 1.96
C GLU A 256 13.64 2.25 3.26
N THR A 257 14.59 3.18 3.40
CA THR A 257 14.65 4.06 4.57
C THR A 257 13.43 4.97 4.67
N ARG A 258 12.92 5.48 3.53
CA ARG A 258 11.66 6.25 3.48
C ARG A 258 10.44 5.43 3.87
N ASN A 259 10.48 4.11 3.72
CA ASN A 259 9.36 3.25 4.12
C ASN A 259 9.31 3.04 5.63
N GLY A 260 10.47 2.88 6.27
CA GLY A 260 10.54 2.66 7.71
C GLY A 260 10.63 3.91 8.57
N PHE A 261 11.20 4.99 8.03
CA PHE A 261 11.44 6.26 8.72
C PHE A 261 10.83 7.44 7.94
N ASP A 262 9.63 7.23 7.41
CA ASP A 262 8.90 8.18 6.57
C ASP A 262 8.80 9.58 7.19
N LEU A 263 8.43 9.68 8.46
CA LEU A 263 8.27 10.94 9.16
C LEU A 263 9.62 11.65 9.39
N VAL A 264 10.68 10.90 9.73
CA VAL A 264 12.02 11.47 9.94
C VAL A 264 12.52 12.10 8.64
N LEU A 265 12.44 11.37 7.53
CA LEU A 265 12.91 11.87 6.24
C LEU A 265 12.00 12.96 5.66
N THR A 266 10.70 12.89 5.92
CA THR A 266 9.76 13.98 5.59
C THR A 266 10.11 15.26 6.36
N PHE A 267 10.42 15.15 7.65
CA PHE A 267 10.85 16.28 8.46
C PHE A 267 12.18 16.86 7.97
N LEU A 268 13.15 16.00 7.65
CA LEU A 268 14.43 16.42 7.09
C LEU A 268 14.26 17.14 5.75
N TYR A 269 13.40 16.62 4.87
CA TYR A 269 13.08 17.27 3.59
C TYR A 269 12.38 18.62 3.79
N TYR A 270 11.41 18.66 4.71
CA TYR A 270 10.66 19.88 5.00
C TYR A 270 11.59 21.00 5.43
N GLU A 271 12.40 20.77 6.46
CA GLU A 271 13.28 21.81 7.04
C GLU A 271 14.30 22.35 6.04
N ASN A 272 14.87 21.49 5.19
CA ASN A 272 15.98 21.88 4.32
C ASN A 272 15.56 22.30 2.90
N ILE A 273 14.42 21.81 2.38
CA ILE A 273 14.03 21.98 0.97
C ILE A 273 12.68 22.69 0.82
N TYR A 274 11.66 22.28 1.57
CA TYR A 274 10.30 22.79 1.38
C TYR A 274 10.02 24.10 2.11
N LYS A 275 10.45 24.20 3.37
CA LYS A 275 10.18 25.33 4.28
C LYS A 275 10.51 26.70 3.68
N PRO A 276 11.63 26.89 2.93
CA PRO A 276 11.89 28.17 2.27
C PRO A 276 10.84 28.58 1.23
N LYS A 277 10.13 27.61 0.62
CA LYS A 277 9.14 27.82 -0.46
C LYS A 277 7.70 27.83 0.05
N GLU A 278 7.50 27.43 1.30
CA GLU A 278 6.18 27.21 1.91
C GLU A 278 5.25 28.42 1.79
N ARG A 279 5.78 29.62 2.04
CA ARG A 279 5.00 30.88 2.02
C ARG A 279 4.36 31.17 0.66
N GLN A 280 4.99 30.73 -0.43
CA GLN A 280 4.48 30.93 -1.79
C GLN A 280 3.67 29.71 -2.25
N MET A 281 4.15 28.49 -1.99
CA MET A 281 3.53 27.25 -2.47
C MET A 281 2.21 26.93 -1.76
N ASN A 282 2.14 27.03 -0.43
CA ASN A 282 0.96 26.62 0.32
C ASN A 282 -0.31 27.40 -0.08
N PRO A 283 -0.28 28.74 -0.19
CA PRO A 283 -1.47 29.50 -0.62
C PRO A 283 -1.91 29.17 -2.04
N ASP A 284 -0.98 29.03 -2.98
CA ASP A 284 -1.30 28.71 -4.39
C ASP A 284 -1.93 27.31 -4.52
N VAL A 285 -1.39 26.31 -3.83
CA VAL A 285 -1.98 24.96 -3.78
C VAL A 285 -3.38 24.97 -3.16
N LYS A 286 -3.55 25.70 -2.04
CA LYS A 286 -4.87 25.83 -1.38
C LYS A 286 -5.89 26.52 -2.29
N ALA A 287 -5.48 27.50 -3.09
CA ALA A 287 -6.35 28.17 -4.04
C ALA A 287 -6.83 27.22 -5.16
N ILE A 288 -5.92 26.39 -5.70
CA ILE A 288 -6.29 25.34 -6.67
C ILE A 288 -7.28 24.37 -6.02
N PHE A 289 -6.99 23.89 -4.82
CA PHE A 289 -7.87 22.96 -4.12
C PHE A 289 -9.27 23.52 -3.87
N GLN A 290 -9.38 24.80 -3.48
CA GLN A 290 -10.67 25.46 -3.29
C GLN A 290 -11.49 25.53 -4.59
N GLN A 291 -10.82 25.79 -5.72
CA GLN A 291 -11.46 25.80 -7.05
C GLN A 291 -11.98 24.42 -7.42
N LEU A 292 -11.18 23.38 -7.19
CA LEU A 292 -11.60 22.00 -7.42
C LEU A 292 -12.79 21.61 -6.55
N ARG A 293 -12.84 22.06 -5.29
CA ARG A 293 -13.98 21.80 -4.40
C ARG A 293 -15.28 22.41 -4.93
N GLN A 294 -15.23 23.66 -5.36
CA GLN A 294 -16.39 24.35 -5.93
C GLN A 294 -16.85 23.68 -7.22
N SER A 295 -15.91 23.40 -8.12
CA SER A 295 -16.20 22.75 -9.39
C SER A 295 -16.71 21.31 -9.21
N LEU A 296 -16.20 20.56 -8.22
CA LEU A 296 -16.72 19.24 -7.89
C LEU A 296 -18.19 19.32 -7.48
N MET A 297 -18.57 20.29 -6.66
CA MET A 297 -19.98 20.46 -6.27
C MET A 297 -20.86 20.76 -7.48
N GLN A 298 -20.42 21.63 -8.38
CA GLN A 298 -21.14 21.96 -9.62
C GLN A 298 -21.26 20.75 -10.56
N VAL A 299 -20.20 19.95 -10.69
CA VAL A 299 -20.24 18.72 -11.50
C VAL A 299 -21.19 17.68 -10.90
N LEU A 300 -21.37 17.66 -9.58
CA LEU A 300 -22.29 16.75 -8.90
C LEU A 300 -23.72 17.28 -8.81
N GLU A 301 -23.97 18.55 -9.15
CA GLU A 301 -25.34 19.10 -9.23
C GLU A 301 -26.16 18.30 -10.26
N GLY A 302 -27.34 17.83 -9.85
CA GLY A 302 -28.19 16.97 -10.68
C GLY A 302 -27.79 15.49 -10.72
N GLN A 303 -26.72 15.08 -10.04
CA GLN A 303 -26.26 13.67 -9.97
C GLN A 303 -26.70 12.97 -8.67
N SER A 304 -27.77 13.45 -8.02
CA SER A 304 -28.27 12.93 -6.74
C SER A 304 -28.76 11.49 -6.80
N GLU A 305 -29.07 10.99 -7.99
CA GLU A 305 -29.38 9.57 -8.22
C GLU A 305 -28.19 8.67 -7.84
N TYR A 306 -26.98 9.06 -8.23
CA TYR A 306 -25.77 8.25 -8.09
C TYR A 306 -24.94 8.61 -6.85
N PHE A 307 -25.04 9.85 -6.38
CA PHE A 307 -24.22 10.37 -5.29
C PHE A 307 -25.06 10.94 -4.15
N ASP A 308 -24.54 10.81 -2.92
CA ASP A 308 -25.09 11.49 -1.76
C ASP A 308 -24.47 12.90 -1.67
N VAL A 309 -24.96 13.79 -2.52
CA VAL A 309 -24.39 15.12 -2.75
C VAL A 309 -24.31 15.94 -1.46
N GLU A 310 -25.29 15.81 -0.58
CA GLU A 310 -25.31 16.52 0.71
C GLU A 310 -24.20 16.04 1.64
N LYS A 311 -24.08 14.73 1.82
CA LYS A 311 -23.01 14.13 2.63
C LYS A 311 -21.63 14.45 2.05
N ILE A 312 -21.50 14.43 0.73
CA ILE A 312 -20.26 14.82 0.04
C ILE A 312 -19.94 16.28 0.30
N ARG A 313 -20.92 17.19 0.20
CA ARG A 313 -20.77 18.62 0.47
C ARG A 313 -20.24 18.89 1.87
N ILE A 314 -20.87 18.30 2.89
CA ILE A 314 -20.47 18.45 4.29
C ILE A 314 -19.03 17.96 4.48
N ARG A 315 -18.71 16.77 3.97
CA ARG A 315 -17.37 16.17 4.08
C ARG A 315 -16.32 17.02 3.39
N LEU A 316 -16.55 17.34 2.11
CA LEU A 316 -15.66 18.14 1.29
C LEU A 316 -15.42 19.51 1.93
N ASN A 317 -16.45 20.07 2.58
CA ASN A 317 -16.32 21.36 3.25
C ASN A 317 -15.32 21.36 4.40
N GLN A 318 -15.24 20.24 5.11
CA GLN A 318 -14.35 20.00 6.24
C GLN A 318 -13.00 19.38 5.83
N THR A 319 -12.82 19.00 4.57
CA THR A 319 -11.56 18.43 4.09
C THR A 319 -10.43 19.46 4.18
N TRP A 320 -9.32 19.06 4.78
CA TRP A 320 -8.10 19.86 4.89
C TRP A 320 -6.92 19.21 4.14
N ILE A 321 -5.93 20.03 3.78
CA ILE A 321 -4.73 19.59 3.06
C ILE A 321 -3.59 19.36 4.07
N ASN A 322 -2.98 18.19 3.99
CA ASN A 322 -1.75 17.87 4.68
C ASN A 322 -0.57 17.86 3.68
N PHE A 323 0.38 18.76 3.89
CA PHE A 323 1.60 18.84 3.10
C PHE A 323 2.65 17.87 3.67
N GLY A 324 3.08 16.92 2.84
CA GLY A 324 4.12 15.95 3.18
C GLY A 324 3.70 14.84 4.13
N ASN A 325 2.42 14.71 4.50
CA ASN A 325 1.96 13.77 5.53
C ASN A 325 2.54 14.08 6.94
N GLN A 326 2.68 15.37 7.26
CA GLN A 326 3.25 15.79 8.53
C GLN A 326 2.19 15.83 9.64
N PRO A 327 2.57 15.53 10.90
CA PRO A 327 1.70 15.77 12.04
C PRO A 327 1.43 17.27 12.18
N ARG A 328 0.23 17.63 12.63
CA ARG A 328 -0.19 19.03 12.85
C ARG A 328 0.75 19.80 13.77
N ILE A 329 1.29 19.11 14.78
CA ILE A 329 2.27 19.68 15.70
C ILE A 329 3.56 18.89 15.55
N GLN A 330 4.55 19.50 14.88
CA GLN A 330 5.87 18.90 14.70
C GLN A 330 6.68 19.06 15.99
N ARG A 331 6.65 18.05 16.86
CA ARG A 331 7.48 17.98 18.06
C ARG A 331 8.42 16.80 17.98
N ASN A 332 9.68 17.00 18.39
CA ASN A 332 10.64 15.90 18.53
C ASN A 332 10.12 14.78 19.44
N SER A 333 9.30 15.11 20.44
CA SER A 333 8.66 14.12 21.31
C SER A 333 7.71 13.19 20.54
N TYR A 334 7.00 13.70 19.54
CA TYR A 334 6.10 12.93 18.70
C TYR A 334 6.88 11.90 17.87
N VAL A 335 7.94 12.36 17.20
CA VAL A 335 8.81 11.49 16.39
C VAL A 335 9.50 10.44 17.27
N ARG A 336 9.99 10.82 18.46
CA ARG A 336 10.57 9.87 19.42
C ARG A 336 9.56 8.82 19.86
N GLN A 337 8.35 9.22 20.23
CA GLN A 337 7.31 8.27 20.66
C GLN A 337 6.89 7.33 19.52
N LEU A 338 6.89 7.81 18.28
CA LEU A 338 6.58 6.99 17.13
C LEU A 338 7.58 5.84 16.99
N TYR A 339 8.88 6.13 16.99
CA TYR A 339 9.95 5.13 16.74
C TYR A 339 10.58 4.54 18.03
N ALA A 340 9.87 4.63 19.17
CA ALA A 340 10.37 4.20 20.47
C ALA A 340 10.48 2.67 20.62
N ASP A 341 9.68 1.92 19.86
CA ASP A 341 9.67 0.46 19.87
C ASP A 341 10.79 -0.17 19.02
N ILE A 342 11.41 0.61 18.13
CA ILE A 342 12.59 0.19 17.39
C ILE A 342 13.77 0.16 18.36
N PRO A 343 14.47 -0.98 18.53
CA PRO A 343 15.69 -1.03 19.34
C PRO A 343 16.84 -0.26 18.67
N GLU A 344 18.01 -0.27 19.29
CA GLU A 344 19.21 0.24 18.63
C GLU A 344 19.51 -0.57 17.34
N LEU A 345 19.84 0.14 16.28
CA LEU A 345 20.12 -0.45 14.97
C LEU A 345 21.63 -0.59 14.77
N HIS A 346 22.03 -1.65 14.07
CA HIS A 346 23.44 -1.98 13.88
C HIS A 346 23.88 -1.61 12.46
N GLY A 347 24.84 -0.70 12.31
CA GLY A 347 25.31 -0.22 11.00
C GLY A 347 25.84 -1.30 10.03
N ARG A 348 26.12 -2.52 10.50
CA ARG A 348 26.62 -3.64 9.69
C ARG A 348 25.66 -4.83 9.57
N ASN A 349 24.46 -4.76 10.14
CA ASN A 349 23.49 -5.85 10.10
C ASN A 349 22.15 -5.39 9.53
N TYR A 350 22.12 -5.21 8.21
CA TYR A 350 20.90 -4.81 7.49
C TYR A 350 19.73 -5.76 7.74
N TYR A 351 19.98 -7.08 7.71
CA TYR A 351 18.91 -8.08 7.80
C TYR A 351 18.21 -8.03 9.15
N PHE A 352 18.97 -7.90 10.25
CA PHE A 352 18.41 -7.64 11.58
C PHE A 352 17.64 -6.32 11.62
N ASN A 353 18.23 -5.23 11.14
CA ASN A 353 17.58 -3.92 11.20
C ASN A 353 16.27 -3.90 10.42
N ARG A 354 16.22 -4.53 9.24
CA ARG A 354 15.00 -4.64 8.42
C ARG A 354 13.90 -5.40 9.14
N LEU A 355 14.24 -6.47 9.86
CA LEU A 355 13.27 -7.20 10.69
C LEU A 355 12.71 -6.33 11.82
N GLN A 356 13.54 -5.49 12.45
CA GLN A 356 13.05 -4.53 13.45
C GLN A 356 12.11 -3.48 12.85
N LEU A 357 12.39 -3.03 11.62
CA LEU A 357 11.50 -2.09 10.91
C LEU A 357 10.18 -2.74 10.49
N LEU A 358 10.20 -4.00 10.02
CA LEU A 358 8.98 -4.76 9.73
C LEU A 358 8.13 -4.92 11.00
N ARG A 359 8.77 -5.23 12.12
CA ARG A 359 8.13 -5.28 13.44
C ARG A 359 7.49 -3.98 13.87
N HIS A 360 8.23 -2.89 13.73
CA HIS A 360 7.69 -1.57 13.98
C HIS A 360 6.47 -1.27 13.10
N GLY A 361 6.49 -1.71 11.84
CA GLY A 361 5.35 -1.60 10.94
C GLY A 361 4.11 -2.34 11.43
N MET A 362 4.27 -3.52 12.00
CA MET A 362 3.16 -4.26 12.59
C MET A 362 2.61 -3.58 13.84
N VAL A 363 3.47 -3.12 14.74
CA VAL A 363 3.07 -2.38 15.95
C VAL A 363 2.31 -1.10 15.59
N THR A 364 2.81 -0.33 14.65
CA THR A 364 2.17 0.92 14.20
C THR A 364 0.88 0.69 13.44
N SER A 365 0.72 -0.44 12.73
CA SER A 365 -0.55 -0.80 12.08
C SER A 365 -1.71 -0.93 13.08
N LEU A 366 -1.42 -1.41 14.30
CA LEU A 366 -2.38 -1.47 15.42
C LEU A 366 -2.65 -0.08 16.01
N ARG A 367 -1.67 0.82 15.95
CA ARG A 367 -1.77 2.18 16.49
C ARG A 367 -2.18 3.22 15.46
N ARG A 368 -2.61 2.78 14.27
CA ARG A 368 -2.81 3.65 13.11
C ARG A 368 -3.81 4.78 13.33
N PHE A 369 -4.68 4.73 14.35
CA PHE A 369 -5.65 5.78 14.67
C PHE A 369 -5.26 6.68 15.84
N GLU A 370 -4.21 6.35 16.59
CA GLU A 370 -3.70 7.22 17.65
C GLU A 370 -3.16 8.55 17.09
N TYR A 371 -2.88 8.59 15.79
CA TYR A 371 -2.21 9.68 15.12
C TYR A 371 -3.17 10.40 14.16
N GLU A 372 -3.77 11.48 14.63
CA GLU A 372 -4.86 12.19 13.94
C GLU A 372 -4.46 12.81 12.59
N SER A 373 -3.19 13.16 12.40
CA SER A 373 -2.74 13.96 11.26
C SER A 373 -1.58 13.36 10.48
N HIS A 374 -1.10 12.19 10.86
CA HIS A 374 -0.06 11.48 10.13
C HIS A 374 -0.59 10.11 9.76
N VAL A 375 -0.56 9.78 8.47
CA VAL A 375 -0.99 8.48 7.96
C VAL A 375 0.21 7.56 7.92
N MET A 376 0.18 6.51 8.72
CA MET A 376 1.25 5.52 8.75
C MET A 376 1.19 4.63 7.52
N TYR A 377 2.34 4.45 6.87
CA TYR A 377 2.46 3.64 5.67
C TYR A 377 3.19 2.32 5.95
N PHE A 378 2.50 1.36 6.54
CA PHE A 378 3.06 0.02 6.71
C PHE A 378 2.22 -1.02 5.95
N GLY A 379 2.91 -2.02 5.38
CA GLY A 379 2.34 -3.11 4.59
C GLY A 379 2.20 -2.86 3.08
N GLU A 380 1.40 -3.70 2.41
CA GLU A 380 1.16 -3.82 0.95
C GLU A 380 0.78 -2.52 0.21
N THR A 381 0.58 -1.42 0.93
CA THR A 381 0.19 -0.17 0.28
C THR A 381 1.33 0.48 -0.49
N GLY A 382 2.60 0.24 -0.10
CA GLY A 382 3.77 0.86 -0.75
C GLY A 382 3.69 2.40 -0.81
N LYS A 383 2.91 3.01 0.10
CA LYS A 383 2.56 4.44 0.02
C LYS A 383 3.54 5.37 0.72
N GLY A 384 4.42 4.85 1.60
CA GLY A 384 5.40 5.67 2.35
C GLY A 384 6.42 6.39 1.48
N TYR A 385 6.67 5.85 0.30
CA TYR A 385 7.51 6.43 -0.75
C TYR A 385 6.71 6.92 -1.96
N SER A 386 5.37 6.91 -1.89
CA SER A 386 4.56 7.27 -3.04
C SER A 386 4.64 8.76 -3.33
N SER A 387 4.90 9.08 -4.59
CA SER A 387 4.85 10.45 -5.11
C SER A 387 3.43 10.90 -5.50
N THR A 388 2.41 10.08 -5.21
CA THR A 388 1.02 10.35 -5.59
C THR A 388 0.23 10.90 -4.40
N PRO A 389 -0.63 11.90 -4.62
CA PRO A 389 -1.52 12.36 -3.57
C PRO A 389 -2.51 11.26 -3.22
N PHE A 390 -3.03 11.28 -2.00
CA PHE A 390 -4.10 10.36 -1.61
C PHE A 390 -5.03 11.00 -0.59
N TYR A 391 -6.27 10.55 -0.58
CA TYR A 391 -7.27 10.98 0.36
C TYR A 391 -7.47 9.93 1.45
N ASP A 392 -7.29 10.34 2.71
CA ASP A 392 -7.63 9.54 3.87
C ASP A 392 -9.08 9.84 4.30
N ALA A 393 -9.97 8.92 3.96
CA ALA A 393 -11.39 9.04 4.28
C ALA A 393 -11.66 9.02 5.79
N SER A 394 -10.85 8.33 6.60
CA SER A 394 -11.04 8.23 8.05
C SER A 394 -10.77 9.57 8.74
N ARG A 395 -9.80 10.34 8.22
CA ARG A 395 -9.39 11.65 8.75
C ARG A 395 -9.97 12.83 7.98
N ASN A 396 -10.72 12.58 6.91
CA ASN A 396 -11.21 13.58 5.98
C ASN A 396 -10.08 14.53 5.52
N MET A 397 -8.98 13.95 5.03
CA MET A 397 -7.72 14.66 4.79
C MET A 397 -7.18 14.32 3.39
N LEU A 398 -6.82 15.35 2.63
CA LEU A 398 -6.04 15.19 1.40
C LEU A 398 -4.55 15.33 1.72
N VAL A 399 -3.78 14.27 1.51
CA VAL A 399 -2.33 14.28 1.72
C VAL A 399 -1.62 14.52 0.40
N LEU A 400 -0.74 15.52 0.39
CA LEU A 400 0.08 15.91 -0.75
C LEU A 400 1.56 15.69 -0.43
N PRO A 401 2.17 14.60 -0.93
CA PRO A 401 3.60 14.36 -0.78
C PRO A 401 4.45 15.52 -1.33
N PHE A 402 5.56 15.84 -0.66
CA PHE A 402 6.43 16.96 -1.08
C PHE A 402 7.05 16.76 -2.47
N ASP A 403 7.31 15.52 -2.87
CA ASP A 403 7.85 15.23 -4.20
C ASP A 403 6.88 15.52 -5.36
N MET A 404 5.60 15.73 -5.06
CA MET A 404 4.59 16.21 -6.01
C MET A 404 4.59 17.74 -6.16
N LEU A 405 5.09 18.46 -5.15
CA LEU A 405 5.11 19.93 -5.11
C LEU A 405 6.37 20.51 -5.76
N GLN A 406 6.74 19.91 -6.89
CA GLN A 406 7.91 20.27 -7.69
C GLN A 406 7.73 19.85 -9.14
N THR A 407 8.61 20.35 -10.00
CA THR A 407 8.67 19.98 -11.42
C THR A 407 8.89 18.45 -11.58
N PRO A 408 8.22 17.78 -12.52
CA PRO A 408 7.37 18.34 -13.57
C PRO A 408 5.87 18.40 -13.22
N MET A 409 5.46 18.20 -11.96
CA MET A 409 4.02 18.27 -11.63
C MET A 409 3.56 19.68 -11.28
N TYR A 410 4.39 20.44 -10.55
CA TYR A 410 3.99 21.72 -10.02
C TYR A 410 5.16 22.69 -9.87
N HIS A 411 4.88 23.96 -10.16
CA HIS A 411 5.75 25.08 -9.84
C HIS A 411 4.88 26.34 -9.68
N THR A 412 5.23 27.22 -8.74
CA THR A 412 4.47 28.46 -8.47
C THR A 412 4.43 29.40 -9.66
N ASP A 413 5.48 29.40 -10.47
CA ASP A 413 5.62 30.35 -11.59
C ASP A 413 5.06 29.79 -12.91
N TRP A 414 4.46 28.61 -12.90
CA TRP A 414 3.85 28.04 -14.08
C TRP A 414 2.52 28.69 -14.44
N HIS A 415 2.24 28.74 -15.74
CA HIS A 415 0.93 29.14 -16.24
C HIS A 415 -0.17 28.27 -15.61
N GLY A 416 -1.31 28.89 -15.29
CA GLY A 416 -2.43 28.22 -14.61
C GLY A 416 -2.89 26.94 -15.32
N ILE A 417 -2.77 26.90 -16.65
CA ILE A 417 -3.11 25.72 -17.45
C ILE A 417 -2.33 24.47 -17.03
N PHE A 418 -1.03 24.59 -16.74
CA PHE A 418 -0.19 23.45 -16.38
C PHE A 418 -0.46 23.00 -14.95
N LYS A 419 -0.62 23.97 -14.03
CA LYS A 419 -0.99 23.72 -12.64
C LYS A 419 -2.34 23.00 -12.55
N SER A 420 -3.34 23.45 -13.29
CA SER A 420 -4.67 22.82 -13.28
C SER A 420 -4.63 21.45 -13.95
N SER A 421 -4.25 21.35 -15.22
CA SER A 421 -4.38 20.12 -16.01
C SER A 421 -3.59 18.92 -15.49
N SER A 422 -2.45 19.13 -14.82
CA SER A 422 -1.65 18.03 -14.25
C SER A 422 -1.85 17.89 -12.74
N PHE A 423 -1.37 18.86 -11.96
CA PHE A 423 -1.45 18.83 -10.49
C PHE A 423 -2.89 18.91 -9.99
N GLY A 424 -3.73 19.78 -10.56
CA GLY A 424 -5.16 19.86 -10.25
C GLY A 424 -5.91 18.57 -10.56
N PHE A 425 -5.61 17.92 -11.69
CA PHE A 425 -6.21 16.62 -12.05
C PHE A 425 -5.91 15.56 -10.98
N GLN A 426 -4.64 15.45 -10.57
CA GLN A 426 -4.21 14.49 -9.56
C GLN A 426 -4.89 14.71 -8.20
N MET A 427 -5.12 15.97 -7.80
CA MET A 427 -5.90 16.28 -6.60
C MET A 427 -7.39 15.94 -6.77
N ALA A 428 -7.98 16.31 -7.91
CA ALA A 428 -9.38 16.05 -8.22
C ALA A 428 -9.71 14.56 -8.16
N GLN A 429 -8.80 13.69 -8.64
CA GLN A 429 -8.93 12.24 -8.52
C GLN A 429 -9.09 11.79 -7.08
N GLN A 430 -8.37 12.37 -6.13
CA GLN A 430 -8.40 11.91 -4.74
C GLN A 430 -9.67 12.32 -4.00
N ILE A 431 -10.24 13.48 -4.34
CA ILE A 431 -11.47 13.97 -3.70
C ILE A 431 -12.76 13.54 -4.41
N PHE A 432 -12.67 12.98 -5.63
CA PHE A 432 -13.85 12.53 -6.34
C PHE A 432 -14.53 11.38 -5.57
N PRO A 433 -15.83 11.51 -5.27
CA PRO A 433 -16.53 10.59 -4.37
C PRO A 433 -16.74 9.21 -5.00
N GLN A 434 -16.93 8.22 -4.14
CA GLN A 434 -17.45 6.93 -4.56
C GLN A 434 -18.98 7.03 -4.76
N PRO A 435 -19.55 6.32 -5.75
CA PRO A 435 -21.00 6.20 -5.91
C PRO A 435 -21.68 5.59 -4.68
N LYS A 436 -23.00 5.78 -4.56
CA LYS A 436 -23.85 5.09 -3.59
C LYS A 436 -23.75 3.57 -3.79
N GLN A 437 -23.81 2.83 -2.68
CA GLN A 437 -24.02 1.38 -2.73
C GLN A 437 -25.52 1.12 -2.92
N PHE A 438 -25.88 0.45 -4.02
CA PHE A 438 -27.26 0.10 -4.33
C PHE A 438 -27.65 -1.23 -3.67
N THR A 439 -28.89 -1.34 -3.19
CA THR A 439 -29.43 -2.61 -2.68
C THR A 439 -29.57 -3.64 -3.80
N ALA A 440 -29.69 -4.93 -3.46
CA ALA A 440 -29.85 -5.99 -4.46
C ALA A 440 -31.06 -5.74 -5.39
N ASP A 441 -32.17 -5.22 -4.86
CA ASP A 441 -33.37 -4.90 -5.64
C ASP A 441 -33.15 -3.70 -6.58
N GLN A 442 -32.37 -2.70 -6.15
CA GLN A 442 -31.99 -1.56 -6.98
C GLN A 442 -30.99 -1.95 -8.08
N GLN A 443 -30.10 -2.91 -7.80
CA GLN A 443 -29.20 -3.48 -8.80
C GLN A 443 -30.01 -4.21 -9.88
N ILE A 444 -31.04 -4.98 -9.51
CA ILE A 444 -31.93 -5.67 -10.45
C ILE A 444 -32.72 -4.66 -11.32
N ALA A 445 -33.23 -3.58 -10.74
CA ALA A 445 -33.90 -2.52 -11.50
C ALA A 445 -32.95 -1.79 -12.48
N SER A 446 -31.67 -1.63 -12.11
CA SER A 446 -30.65 -1.00 -12.97
C SER A 446 -30.22 -1.86 -14.17
N LEU A 447 -30.51 -3.17 -14.17
CA LEU A 447 -30.26 -4.07 -15.31
C LEU A 447 -31.14 -3.75 -16.53
N ALA A 448 -32.17 -2.91 -16.38
CA ALA A 448 -33.02 -2.45 -17.47
C ALA A 448 -32.36 -1.38 -18.38
N HIS A 449 -31.14 -0.90 -18.06
CA HIS A 449 -30.35 0.03 -18.87
C HIS A 449 -28.99 -0.59 -19.26
N PRO A 450 -28.92 -1.41 -20.34
CA PRO A 450 -27.85 -2.38 -20.49
C PRO A 450 -26.49 -1.86 -21.00
N ASP A 451 -26.42 -0.70 -21.66
CA ASP A 451 -25.27 -0.46 -22.56
C ASP A 451 -24.36 0.74 -22.22
N GLY A 452 -24.67 1.53 -21.19
CA GLY A 452 -23.82 2.65 -20.75
C GLY A 452 -22.79 2.27 -19.68
N LEU A 453 -21.61 2.93 -19.67
CA LEU A 453 -20.62 2.82 -18.58
C LEU A 453 -21.27 3.05 -17.20
N CYS A 454 -22.31 3.89 -17.09
CA CYS A 454 -23.10 4.09 -15.87
C CYS A 454 -23.83 2.81 -15.40
N GLY A 455 -24.47 2.03 -16.29
CA GLY A 455 -25.10 0.75 -15.92
C GLY A 455 -24.09 -0.30 -15.43
N LYS A 456 -22.89 -0.34 -16.05
CA LYS A 456 -21.78 -1.23 -15.63
C LYS A 456 -21.11 -0.77 -14.31
N LEU A 457 -21.11 0.53 -14.04
CA LEU A 457 -20.64 1.15 -12.79
C LEU A 457 -21.56 0.83 -11.61
N LEU A 458 -22.86 0.70 -11.85
CA LEU A 458 -23.87 0.40 -10.82
C LEU A 458 -23.96 -1.09 -10.49
N ASN A 459 -23.64 -1.96 -11.45
CA ASN A 459 -23.78 -3.42 -11.31
C ASN A 459 -22.52 -4.12 -10.76
N THR A 460 -21.42 -3.41 -10.48
CA THR A 460 -20.20 -4.06 -10.01
C THR A 460 -19.58 -3.39 -8.79
N SER A 461 -19.46 -4.16 -7.70
CA SER A 461 -18.51 -3.96 -6.60
C SER A 461 -17.04 -4.12 -7.05
N ASN A 462 -16.73 -3.87 -8.32
CA ASN A 462 -15.43 -4.05 -8.92
C ASN A 462 -14.60 -2.76 -8.77
N ALA A 463 -13.49 -2.86 -8.02
CA ALA A 463 -12.56 -1.77 -7.78
C ALA A 463 -12.03 -1.11 -9.06
N LYS A 464 -11.96 -1.84 -10.19
CA LYS A 464 -11.49 -1.31 -11.48
C LYS A 464 -12.46 -0.28 -12.06
N THR A 465 -13.77 -0.53 -11.99
CA THR A 465 -14.80 0.35 -12.54
C THR A 465 -14.91 1.63 -11.72
N ALA A 466 -14.89 1.52 -10.38
CA ALA A 466 -14.85 2.67 -9.47
C ALA A 466 -13.60 3.55 -9.68
N SER A 467 -12.45 2.92 -9.93
CA SER A 467 -11.22 3.65 -10.28
C SER A 467 -11.39 4.43 -11.58
N LEU A 468 -11.97 3.82 -12.62
CA LEU A 468 -12.15 4.51 -13.90
C LEU A 468 -13.09 5.71 -13.80
N LEU A 469 -14.21 5.59 -13.07
CA LEU A 469 -15.15 6.70 -12.87
C LEU A 469 -14.48 7.91 -12.25
N ARG A 470 -13.64 7.67 -11.26
CA ARG A 470 -12.85 8.70 -10.59
C ARG A 470 -11.94 9.46 -11.54
N HIS A 471 -11.34 8.80 -12.52
CA HIS A 471 -10.48 9.45 -13.52
C HIS A 471 -11.30 10.35 -14.47
N VAL A 472 -12.43 9.84 -14.97
CA VAL A 472 -13.31 10.60 -15.86
C VAL A 472 -13.92 11.80 -15.13
N GLY A 473 -14.45 11.58 -13.93
CA GLY A 473 -15.01 12.63 -13.09
C GLY A 473 -13.98 13.69 -12.70
N ALA A 474 -12.76 13.28 -12.34
CA ALA A 474 -11.67 14.21 -12.06
C ALA A 474 -11.30 15.08 -13.27
N ALA A 475 -11.29 14.51 -14.49
CA ALA A 475 -11.04 15.26 -15.72
C ALA A 475 -12.12 16.34 -15.95
N ALA A 476 -13.39 16.03 -15.70
CA ALA A 476 -14.48 16.99 -15.79
C ALA A 476 -14.35 18.12 -14.76
N VAL A 477 -14.09 17.77 -13.49
CA VAL A 477 -13.89 18.74 -12.40
C VAL A 477 -12.74 19.69 -12.69
N VAL A 478 -11.58 19.17 -13.10
CA VAL A 478 -10.42 20.03 -13.34
C VAL A 478 -10.59 20.93 -14.56
N TYR A 479 -11.25 20.43 -15.62
CA TYR A 479 -11.56 21.22 -16.80
C TYR A 479 -12.51 22.36 -16.46
N HIS A 480 -13.61 22.05 -15.77
CA HIS A 480 -14.58 23.05 -15.32
C HIS A 480 -13.93 24.08 -14.38
N ALA A 481 -13.11 23.64 -13.40
CA ALA A 481 -12.39 24.54 -12.52
C ALA A 481 -11.45 25.50 -13.28
N TYR A 482 -10.84 25.06 -14.38
CA TYR A 482 -9.98 25.92 -15.22
C TYR A 482 -10.80 26.92 -16.03
N THR A 483 -11.91 26.49 -16.63
CA THR A 483 -12.75 27.36 -17.48
C THR A 483 -13.52 28.40 -16.68
N SER A 484 -14.00 28.09 -15.47
CA SER A 484 -14.79 29.01 -14.64
C SER A 484 -14.01 30.17 -14.04
N LYS A 485 -12.67 30.15 -14.11
CA LYS A 485 -11.79 31.13 -13.45
C LYS A 485 -11.36 32.28 -14.37
N GLN A 486 -11.44 32.08 -15.68
CA GLN A 486 -10.74 32.93 -16.64
C GLN A 486 -11.69 33.94 -17.29
N ASP A 487 -11.75 35.14 -16.71
CA ASP A 487 -12.40 36.33 -17.28
C ASP A 487 -11.61 36.87 -18.50
N GLY A 488 -11.42 36.04 -19.54
CA GLY A 488 -11.14 36.53 -20.90
C GLY A 488 -9.81 36.15 -21.58
N GLN A 489 -8.84 35.50 -20.94
CA GLN A 489 -7.62 35.04 -21.63
C GLN A 489 -7.19 33.61 -21.24
N LEU A 490 -8.00 32.63 -21.66
CA LEU A 490 -7.68 31.21 -21.55
C LEU A 490 -6.46 30.79 -22.39
N GLN A 491 -6.17 31.53 -23.47
CA GLN A 491 -5.08 31.24 -24.41
C GLN A 491 -3.74 31.77 -23.89
N PRO A 492 -2.73 30.91 -23.68
CA PRO A 492 -1.41 31.37 -23.27
C PRO A 492 -0.65 32.06 -24.43
N GLU A 493 0.13 33.09 -24.12
CA GLU A 493 0.90 33.87 -25.10
C GLU A 493 2.13 33.12 -25.67
N PHE A 494 2.62 32.09 -24.98
CA PHE A 494 3.87 31.41 -25.33
C PHE A 494 3.72 30.32 -26.41
N THR A 495 2.52 30.13 -26.98
CA THR A 495 2.25 29.01 -27.89
C THR A 495 1.04 29.27 -28.79
N ASP A 496 1.13 28.83 -30.05
CA ASP A 496 0.03 28.85 -31.03
C ASP A 496 -0.96 27.68 -30.84
N MET A 497 -0.60 26.67 -30.03
CA MET A 497 -1.51 25.58 -29.68
C MET A 497 -2.69 26.11 -28.87
N SER A 498 -3.92 25.78 -29.28
CA SER A 498 -5.11 26.17 -28.52
C SER A 498 -5.04 25.66 -27.09
N TRP A 499 -5.53 26.47 -26.15
CA TRP A 499 -5.50 26.13 -24.73
C TRP A 499 -6.19 24.79 -24.45
N GLN A 500 -7.27 24.43 -25.16
CA GLN A 500 -7.92 23.13 -24.95
C GLN A 500 -6.98 21.96 -25.26
N LYS A 501 -6.29 22.01 -26.42
CA LYS A 501 -5.32 20.97 -26.81
C LYS A 501 -4.19 20.89 -25.79
N LEU A 502 -3.67 22.04 -25.38
CA LEU A 502 -2.57 22.11 -24.42
C LEU A 502 -2.96 21.55 -23.04
N PHE A 503 -4.18 21.88 -22.58
CA PHE A 503 -4.74 21.37 -21.32
C PHE A 503 -4.77 19.84 -21.32
N PHE A 504 -5.39 19.24 -22.32
CA PHE A 504 -5.53 17.79 -22.40
C PHE A 504 -4.20 17.08 -22.66
N LEU A 505 -3.30 17.69 -23.43
CA LEU A 505 -1.96 17.15 -23.66
C LEU A 505 -1.17 17.08 -22.35
N ASN A 506 -1.15 18.17 -21.57
CA ASN A 506 -0.44 18.20 -20.29
C ASN A 506 -1.08 17.27 -19.25
N MET A 507 -2.41 17.16 -19.22
CA MET A 507 -3.11 16.16 -18.40
C MET A 507 -2.70 14.74 -18.80
N ALA A 508 -2.69 14.42 -20.09
CA ALA A 508 -2.32 13.10 -20.61
C ALA A 508 -0.88 12.72 -20.27
N GLN A 509 0.04 13.68 -20.18
CA GLN A 509 1.42 13.45 -19.77
C GLN A 509 1.55 12.86 -18.35
N THR A 510 0.56 13.05 -17.47
CA THR A 510 0.56 12.42 -16.14
C THR A 510 0.46 10.88 -16.20
N PHE A 511 0.03 10.33 -17.33
CA PHE A 511 -0.05 8.89 -17.58
C PHE A 511 1.18 8.33 -18.30
N CYS A 512 2.09 9.19 -18.78
CA CYS A 512 3.31 8.74 -19.44
C CYS A 512 4.23 8.05 -18.44
N ASN A 513 4.41 6.76 -18.62
CA ASN A 513 5.31 5.94 -17.82
C ASN A 513 6.30 5.19 -18.74
N LYS A 514 7.45 4.79 -18.19
CA LYS A 514 8.40 3.87 -18.85
C LYS A 514 8.27 2.45 -18.25
N PHE A 515 7.05 1.97 -18.01
CA PHE A 515 6.86 0.62 -17.45
C PHE A 515 6.62 -0.42 -18.55
N ASP A 516 6.96 -1.68 -18.23
CA ASP A 516 6.64 -2.85 -19.06
C ASP A 516 5.12 -2.98 -19.34
N HIS A 517 4.81 -3.73 -20.40
CA HIS A 517 3.52 -3.87 -21.09
C HIS A 517 2.22 -3.94 -20.24
N PRO A 518 2.14 -4.54 -19.03
CA PRO A 518 0.86 -4.62 -18.33
C PRO A 518 0.39 -3.30 -17.69
N LYS A 519 1.30 -2.48 -17.14
CA LYS A 519 0.92 -1.21 -16.48
C LYS A 519 0.66 -0.09 -17.49
N SER A 520 1.35 -0.10 -18.64
CA SER A 520 1.10 0.82 -19.74
C SER A 520 -0.28 0.60 -20.37
N LEU A 521 -0.74 -0.66 -20.47
CA LEU A 521 -2.07 -0.98 -20.98
C LEU A 521 -3.19 -0.37 -20.09
N VAL A 522 -3.05 -0.40 -18.77
CA VAL A 522 -4.04 0.17 -17.84
C VAL A 522 -4.16 1.69 -18.02
N TYR A 523 -3.04 2.41 -18.08
CA TYR A 523 -3.08 3.86 -18.28
C TYR A 523 -3.56 4.25 -19.66
N TYR A 524 -3.19 3.48 -20.69
CA TYR A 524 -3.73 3.66 -22.03
C TYR A 524 -5.25 3.50 -22.03
N THR A 525 -5.79 2.46 -21.41
CA THR A 525 -7.24 2.28 -21.26
C THR A 525 -7.88 3.44 -20.51
N ILE A 526 -7.27 3.95 -19.44
CA ILE A 526 -7.82 5.10 -18.70
C ILE A 526 -7.90 6.34 -19.61
N VAL A 527 -6.83 6.68 -20.32
CA VAL A 527 -6.82 7.84 -21.23
C VAL A 527 -7.86 7.67 -22.35
N GLN A 528 -7.97 6.47 -22.92
CA GLN A 528 -9.01 6.17 -23.91
C GLN A 528 -10.41 6.34 -23.35
N GLN A 529 -10.66 5.91 -22.12
CA GLN A 529 -11.97 6.04 -21.48
C GLN A 529 -12.29 7.50 -21.16
N ILE A 530 -11.32 8.31 -20.69
CA ILE A 530 -11.51 9.76 -20.56
C ILE A 530 -11.84 10.37 -21.92
N PHE A 531 -11.11 10.00 -22.98
CA PHE A 531 -11.35 10.49 -24.34
C PHE A 531 -12.76 10.16 -24.84
N VAL A 532 -13.21 8.93 -24.63
CA VAL A 532 -14.54 8.46 -25.04
C VAL A 532 -15.65 9.19 -24.28
N GLN A 533 -15.48 9.39 -22.98
CA GLN A 533 -16.52 9.87 -22.09
C GLN A 533 -16.58 11.40 -21.96
N PHE A 534 -15.53 12.13 -22.36
CA PHE A 534 -15.44 13.58 -22.18
C PHE A 534 -15.50 14.35 -23.52
N PRO A 535 -16.66 14.92 -23.91
CA PRO A 535 -16.86 15.52 -25.23
C PRO A 535 -15.91 16.70 -25.53
N ASN A 536 -15.60 17.51 -24.52
CA ASN A 536 -14.72 18.67 -24.66
C ASN A 536 -13.32 18.26 -25.15
N LEU A 537 -12.89 17.05 -24.82
CA LEU A 537 -11.63 16.50 -25.30
C LEU A 537 -11.70 16.15 -26.79
N GLN A 538 -12.80 15.55 -27.25
CA GLN A 538 -13.03 15.25 -28.67
C GLN A 538 -13.11 16.54 -29.51
N GLU A 539 -13.78 17.56 -28.98
CA GLU A 539 -13.89 18.88 -29.61
C GLU A 539 -12.54 19.57 -29.74
N ALA A 540 -11.73 19.55 -28.66
CA ALA A 540 -10.39 20.14 -28.65
C ALA A 540 -9.49 19.62 -29.77
N PHE A 541 -9.61 18.34 -30.11
CA PHE A 541 -8.82 17.68 -31.16
C PHE A 541 -9.55 17.51 -32.49
N GLN A 542 -10.77 18.05 -32.63
CA GLN A 542 -11.59 17.96 -33.85
C GLN A 542 -11.75 16.51 -34.34
N CYS A 543 -11.84 15.57 -33.41
CA CYS A 543 -11.99 14.17 -33.76
C CYS A 543 -13.37 13.96 -34.39
N HIS A 544 -13.40 13.52 -35.65
CA HIS A 544 -14.65 13.14 -36.30
C HIS A 544 -15.30 12.03 -35.46
N LYS A 545 -16.61 12.16 -35.19
CA LYS A 545 -17.39 11.25 -34.32
C LYS A 545 -16.94 9.80 -34.54
N ILE A 546 -16.06 9.31 -33.66
CA ILE A 546 -15.95 7.87 -33.44
C ILE A 546 -17.35 7.50 -32.98
N ALA A 547 -18.04 6.68 -33.76
CA ALA A 547 -19.44 6.33 -33.58
C ALA A 547 -19.64 5.58 -32.25
N LEU A 548 -19.64 6.32 -31.16
CA LEU A 548 -20.25 5.94 -29.90
C LEU A 548 -21.48 6.83 -29.82
N THR A 549 -22.64 6.18 -29.90
CA THR A 549 -23.91 6.87 -29.81
C THR A 549 -24.01 7.57 -28.46
N ALA A 550 -24.82 8.62 -28.33
CA ALA A 550 -25.03 9.28 -27.04
C ALA A 550 -25.49 8.29 -25.94
N ALA A 551 -26.04 7.14 -26.32
CA ALA A 551 -26.45 6.04 -25.44
C ALA A 551 -25.27 5.27 -24.79
N ASP A 552 -24.06 5.35 -25.35
CA ASP A 552 -22.86 4.66 -24.83
C ASP A 552 -22.06 5.50 -23.82
N ARG A 553 -22.48 6.76 -23.60
CA ARG A 553 -21.81 7.72 -22.71
C ARG A 553 -22.38 7.63 -21.29
N CYS A 554 -21.52 7.54 -20.30
CA CYS A 554 -21.92 7.80 -18.92
C CYS A 554 -21.91 9.30 -18.72
N VAL A 555 -23.07 9.91 -18.95
CA VAL A 555 -23.26 11.35 -18.82
C VAL A 555 -23.39 11.70 -17.34
N LEU A 556 -22.26 11.64 -16.61
CA LEU A 556 -22.12 12.41 -15.36
C LEU A 556 -22.01 13.91 -15.62
N TYR A 557 -21.82 14.30 -16.89
CA TYR A 557 -21.51 15.65 -17.32
C TYR A 557 -22.30 16.00 -18.59
N ASN A 558 -23.31 16.87 -18.48
CA ASN A 558 -23.89 17.57 -19.63
C ASN A 558 -23.15 18.91 -19.78
N GLY A 559 -22.22 18.99 -20.73
CA GLY A 559 -21.45 20.20 -21.01
C GLY A 559 -22.24 21.37 -21.61
N THR A 560 -23.57 21.35 -21.55
CA THR A 560 -24.45 22.33 -22.20
C THR A 560 -24.76 23.56 -21.35
N ASN A 561 -24.31 23.63 -20.09
CA ASN A 561 -24.63 24.75 -19.18
C ASN A 561 -23.44 25.71 -18.93
N VAL A 562 -22.51 25.82 -19.88
CA VAL A 562 -21.53 26.91 -19.89
C VAL A 562 -21.94 27.88 -21.00
N THR A 563 -22.83 28.81 -20.65
CA THR A 563 -23.09 30.05 -21.40
C THR A 563 -22.45 31.22 -20.69
#